data_AF-A3DEK5-F1
#
_entry.id   AF-A3DEK5-F1
#
_cell.length_a   1.000
_cell.length_b   1.000
_cell.length_c   1.000
_cell.angle_alpha   90.00
_cell.angle_beta   90.00
_cell.angle_gamma   90.00
#
_symmetry.space_group_name_H-M   'P 1'
#
loop_
_entity.id
_entity.type
_entity.pdbx_description
1 polymer ?
#
loop_
_entity_poly.entity_id
_entity_poly.type
_entity_poly.pdbx_seq_one_letter_code
_entity_poly.pdbx_strand_id
1 'polypeptide(L)'
;MENMKISVVIHKQLPARDVLNETSWRTNYNYFNEGKRKNGIYFYLYNNSKIPYYIGMSAANILGRVWDELNDYRNGEYYLPKDPDKLSTLECFESVSSPETFFIPGHYNKDDKSFQDALNIMLDNTKIIFSYLDTNPQVDDEEMKYVIYNIEAFFQKNIVDAKKLQPKWIGDEGRGFFKKQKYNYIIDIVFEDPNLENILDTELLLGKKRLS
;
A
#
# COMPACT_ATOMS: atom_id res chain seq x y z
N MET A 1 -9.87 -26.22 -8.52
CA MET A 1 -9.83 -24.75 -8.57
C MET A 1 -9.17 -24.39 -9.87
N GLU A 2 -9.79 -23.53 -10.70
CA GLU A 2 -9.23 -23.16 -11.99
C GLU A 2 -8.03 -22.21 -11.82
N ASN A 3 -7.11 -22.22 -12.78
CA ASN A 3 -5.97 -21.31 -12.77
C ASN A 3 -6.39 -19.95 -13.36
N MET A 4 -5.98 -18.87 -12.71
CA MET A 4 -6.12 -17.51 -13.23
C MET A 4 -4.76 -16.85 -13.32
N LYS A 5 -4.40 -16.33 -14.49
CA LYS A 5 -3.23 -15.46 -14.63
C LYS A 5 -3.60 -14.05 -14.24
N ILE A 6 -2.77 -13.41 -13.43
CA ILE A 6 -2.96 -12.02 -12.99
C ILE A 6 -1.67 -11.27 -13.25
N SER A 7 -1.77 -10.18 -13.98
CA SER A 7 -0.71 -9.17 -14.07
C SER A 7 -1.08 -8.01 -13.16
N VAL A 8 -0.27 -7.77 -12.13
CA VAL A 8 -0.32 -6.54 -11.34
C VAL A 8 0.49 -5.50 -12.09
N VAL A 9 -0.20 -4.56 -12.75
CA VAL A 9 0.40 -3.60 -13.66
C VAL A 9 0.67 -2.30 -12.93
N ILE A 10 1.95 -2.03 -12.64
CA ILE A 10 2.43 -0.78 -12.07
C ILE A 10 2.41 0.30 -13.13
N HIS A 11 1.66 1.37 -12.89
CA HIS A 11 1.43 2.39 -13.92
C HIS A 11 1.79 3.81 -13.49
N LYS A 12 1.97 4.06 -12.18
CA LYS A 12 2.29 5.40 -11.69
C LYS A 12 2.95 5.40 -10.33
N GLN A 13 3.77 6.42 -10.10
CA GLN A 13 4.27 6.80 -8.79
C GLN A 13 3.88 8.26 -8.53
N LEU A 14 3.45 8.57 -7.31
CA LEU A 14 3.29 9.96 -6.83
C LEU A 14 3.91 10.12 -5.43
N PRO A 15 4.59 11.24 -5.14
CA PRO A 15 4.91 11.63 -3.76
C PRO A 15 3.62 11.81 -2.93
N ALA A 16 3.66 11.51 -1.63
CA ALA A 16 2.51 11.71 -0.75
C ALA A 16 2.06 13.19 -0.71
N ARG A 17 3.02 14.12 -0.73
CA ARG A 17 2.75 15.56 -0.82
C ARG A 17 1.94 15.95 -2.06
N ASP A 18 2.23 15.33 -3.19
CA ASP A 18 1.53 15.63 -4.45
C ASP A 18 0.10 15.10 -4.43
N VAL A 19 -0.15 13.96 -3.79
CA VAL A 19 -1.52 13.43 -3.62
C VAL A 19 -2.35 14.34 -2.73
N LEU A 20 -1.75 14.90 -1.67
CA LEU A 20 -2.42 15.84 -0.75
C LEU A 20 -2.56 17.26 -1.32
N ASN A 21 -1.81 17.61 -2.36
CA ASN A 21 -1.94 18.88 -3.04
C ASN A 21 -3.15 18.85 -3.98
N GLU A 22 -4.14 19.71 -3.73
CA GLU A 22 -5.39 19.71 -4.48
C GLU A 22 -5.19 19.94 -6.00
N THR A 23 -4.24 20.79 -6.38
CA THR A 23 -3.96 21.06 -7.80
C THR A 23 -3.37 19.83 -8.48
N SER A 24 -2.32 19.25 -7.89
CA SER A 24 -1.70 18.02 -8.38
C SER A 24 -2.70 16.85 -8.40
N TRP A 25 -3.54 16.72 -7.37
CA TRP A 25 -4.59 15.70 -7.32
C TRP A 25 -5.58 15.84 -8.48
N ARG A 26 -6.09 17.06 -8.72
CA ARG A 26 -7.03 17.36 -9.82
C ARG A 26 -6.41 17.06 -11.18
N THR A 27 -5.14 17.41 -11.39
CA THR A 27 -4.42 17.08 -12.63
C THR A 27 -4.33 15.58 -12.88
N ASN A 28 -4.25 14.77 -11.82
CA ASN A 28 -4.18 13.31 -11.92
C ASN A 28 -5.56 12.63 -12.02
N TYR A 29 -6.65 13.33 -11.69
CA TYR A 29 -7.98 12.74 -11.56
C TYR A 29 -8.44 11.95 -12.79
N ASN A 30 -8.34 12.55 -13.99
CA ASN A 30 -8.78 11.89 -15.23
C ASN A 30 -7.95 10.63 -15.51
N TYR A 31 -6.63 10.71 -15.33
CA TYR A 31 -5.73 9.58 -15.54
C TYR A 31 -6.09 8.37 -14.68
N PHE A 32 -6.52 8.58 -13.42
CA PHE A 32 -6.92 7.49 -12.53
C PHE A 32 -8.37 7.04 -12.73
N ASN A 33 -9.28 7.90 -13.19
CA ASN A 33 -10.68 7.51 -13.38
C ASN A 33 -10.98 6.89 -14.75
N GLU A 34 -10.00 6.86 -15.65
CA GLU A 34 -10.14 6.26 -16.97
C GLU A 34 -9.69 4.79 -17.00
N GLY A 35 -10.54 3.92 -17.56
CA GLY A 35 -10.24 2.51 -17.80
C GLY A 35 -9.99 1.69 -16.52
N LYS A 36 -8.96 0.85 -16.55
CA LYS A 36 -8.63 -0.09 -15.46
C LYS A 36 -7.92 0.58 -14.26
N ARG A 37 -7.46 1.83 -14.40
CA ARG A 37 -6.62 2.54 -13.40
C ARG A 37 -7.38 3.03 -12.16
N LYS A 38 -8.71 2.92 -12.16
CA LYS A 38 -9.56 3.37 -11.04
C LYS A 38 -9.46 2.47 -9.82
N ASN A 39 -9.10 1.20 -10.00
CA ASN A 39 -9.05 0.19 -8.97
C ASN A 39 -7.79 -0.66 -9.06
N GLY A 40 -7.40 -1.25 -7.94
CA GLY A 40 -6.19 -2.07 -7.85
C GLY A 40 -5.54 -1.98 -6.49
N ILE A 41 -4.21 -2.16 -6.49
CA ILE A 41 -3.36 -2.22 -5.31
C ILE A 41 -2.42 -1.02 -5.36
N TYR A 42 -2.08 -0.49 -4.19
CA TYR A 42 -1.08 0.56 -4.07
C TYR A 42 -0.13 0.27 -2.91
N PHE A 43 1.06 0.83 -3.03
CA PHE A 43 2.20 0.51 -2.17
C PHE A 43 2.80 1.81 -1.66
N TYR A 44 2.93 1.97 -0.35
CA TYR A 44 3.65 3.10 0.23
C TYR A 44 5.09 2.68 0.49
N LEU A 45 6.01 3.36 -0.17
CA LEU A 45 7.45 3.20 0.01
C LEU A 45 8.00 4.41 0.74
N TYR A 46 8.99 4.17 1.58
CA TYR A 46 9.68 5.20 2.34
C TYR A 46 11.13 5.34 1.86
N ASN A 47 11.56 6.56 1.55
CA ASN A 47 12.88 6.88 1.02
C ASN A 47 13.25 6.06 -0.24
N ASN A 48 14.29 5.23 -0.11
CA ASN A 48 14.83 4.35 -1.15
C ASN A 48 14.51 2.87 -0.85
N SER A 49 13.66 2.59 0.15
CA SER A 49 13.22 1.23 0.42
C SER A 49 12.41 0.71 -0.76
N LYS A 50 12.69 -0.55 -1.13
CA LYS A 50 11.92 -1.29 -2.13
C LYS A 50 10.83 -2.15 -1.50
N ILE A 51 10.78 -2.18 -0.17
CA ILE A 51 9.80 -2.94 0.61
C ILE A 51 8.75 -1.94 1.09
N PRO A 52 7.47 -2.11 0.71
CA PRO A 52 6.43 -1.20 1.16
C PRO A 52 6.16 -1.35 2.66
N TYR A 53 6.04 -0.21 3.33
CA TYR A 53 5.63 -0.14 4.73
C TYR A 53 4.11 -0.14 4.90
N TYR A 54 3.38 0.02 3.80
CA TYR A 54 1.94 -0.17 3.72
C TYR A 54 1.57 -0.66 2.32
N ILE A 55 0.68 -1.64 2.25
CA ILE A 55 0.04 -2.09 1.01
C ILE A 55 -1.45 -1.94 1.23
N GLY A 56 -2.10 -1.18 0.36
CA GLY A 56 -3.54 -1.00 0.40
C GLY A 56 -4.16 -1.34 -0.94
N MET A 57 -5.50 -1.32 -0.98
CA MET A 57 -6.23 -1.53 -2.22
C MET A 57 -7.50 -0.69 -2.27
N SER A 58 -7.99 -0.49 -3.50
CA SER A 58 -9.27 0.15 -3.75
C SER A 58 -9.97 -0.55 -4.89
N ALA A 59 -11.25 -0.86 -4.70
CA ALA A 59 -12.09 -1.46 -5.74
C ALA A 59 -12.91 -0.43 -6.54
N ALA A 60 -12.75 0.86 -6.24
CA ALA A 60 -13.60 1.92 -6.82
C ALA A 60 -12.79 3.13 -7.32
N ASN A 61 -12.11 3.82 -6.41
CA ASN A 61 -11.31 5.01 -6.69
C ASN A 61 -10.01 4.94 -5.88
N ILE A 62 -8.92 4.54 -6.52
CA ILE A 62 -7.62 4.33 -5.86
C ILE A 62 -6.97 5.65 -5.44
N LEU A 63 -7.05 6.69 -6.27
CA LEU A 63 -6.47 8.00 -5.96
C LEU A 63 -7.22 8.68 -4.80
N GLY A 64 -8.56 8.62 -4.83
CA GLY A 64 -9.39 9.14 -3.72
C GLY A 64 -9.13 8.39 -2.42
N ARG A 65 -9.03 7.06 -2.48
CA ARG A 65 -8.71 6.23 -1.31
C ARG A 65 -7.37 6.62 -0.66
N VAL A 66 -6.32 6.80 -1.46
CA VAL A 66 -5.00 7.22 -0.97
C VAL A 66 -5.05 8.64 -0.39
N TRP A 67 -5.82 9.55 -1.01
CA TRP A 67 -6.03 10.88 -0.43
C TRP A 67 -6.64 10.78 0.96
N ASP A 68 -7.71 10.00 1.13
CA ASP A 68 -8.43 9.85 2.41
C ASP A 68 -7.49 9.38 3.50
N GLU A 69 -6.71 8.32 3.23
CA GLU A 69 -5.74 7.78 4.19
C GLU A 69 -4.65 8.79 4.58
N LEU A 70 -4.11 9.53 3.61
CA LEU A 70 -3.11 10.57 3.89
C LEU A 70 -3.72 11.73 4.68
N ASN A 71 -5.00 12.03 4.49
CA ASN A 71 -5.69 13.05 5.26
C ASN A 71 -6.05 12.58 6.67
N ASP A 72 -6.36 11.30 6.87
CA ASP A 72 -6.54 10.71 8.19
C ASP A 72 -5.23 10.82 9.01
N TYR A 73 -4.08 10.59 8.37
CA TYR A 73 -2.78 10.93 8.97
C TYR A 73 -2.68 12.41 9.33
N ARG A 74 -3.09 13.35 8.46
CA ARG A 74 -3.05 14.79 8.79
C ARG A 74 -3.93 15.18 9.98
N ASN A 75 -5.02 14.47 10.19
CA ASN A 75 -5.98 14.75 11.25
C ASN A 75 -5.71 13.97 12.55
N GLY A 76 -4.63 13.19 12.60
CA GLY A 76 -4.26 12.40 13.77
C GLY A 76 -5.17 11.20 14.02
N GLU A 77 -5.80 10.70 12.96
CA GLU A 77 -6.76 9.59 13.00
C GLU A 77 -6.09 8.23 12.73
N TYR A 78 -4.82 8.24 12.30
CA TYR A 78 -3.99 7.06 12.05
C TYR A 78 -2.75 6.97 12.94
N TYR A 79 -2.28 5.73 13.11
CA TYR A 79 -1.05 5.42 13.84
C TYR A 79 0.14 5.94 13.06
N LEU A 80 0.83 6.96 13.58
CA LEU A 80 2.03 7.54 12.99
C LEU A 80 3.26 7.13 13.82
N PRO A 81 4.33 6.57 13.24
CA PRO A 81 5.58 6.35 13.98
C PRO A 81 6.14 7.67 14.52
N LYS A 82 6.58 7.68 15.78
CA LYS A 82 7.28 8.85 16.34
C LYS A 82 8.64 9.10 15.69
N ASP A 83 9.21 8.04 15.11
CA ASP A 83 10.44 8.06 14.32
C ASP A 83 10.13 7.46 12.93
N PRO A 84 9.71 8.30 11.95
CA PRO A 84 9.32 7.83 10.62
C PRO A 84 10.43 7.13 9.84
N ASP A 85 11.71 7.39 10.14
CA ASP A 85 12.82 6.80 9.38
C ASP A 85 12.89 5.27 9.53
N LYS A 86 12.32 4.73 10.62
CA LYS A 86 12.17 3.29 10.85
C LYS A 86 11.19 2.61 9.89
N LEU A 87 10.38 3.38 9.13
CA LEU A 87 9.56 2.84 8.04
C LEU A 87 10.43 2.28 6.89
N SER A 88 11.68 2.73 6.74
CA SER A 88 12.60 2.21 5.72
C SER A 88 12.97 0.73 5.94
N THR A 89 13.13 0.32 7.20
CA THR A 89 13.55 -1.04 7.59
C THR A 89 12.40 -1.91 8.09
N LEU A 90 11.26 -1.28 8.43
CA LEU A 90 10.08 -1.87 9.07
C LEU A 90 10.27 -2.27 10.55
N GLU A 91 11.37 -1.85 11.18
CA GLU A 91 11.69 -2.15 12.58
C GLU A 91 10.60 -1.69 13.56
N CYS A 92 9.89 -0.59 13.24
CA CYS A 92 8.78 -0.11 14.05
C CYS A 92 7.60 -1.10 14.13
N PHE A 93 7.59 -2.15 13.29
CA PHE A 93 6.53 -3.17 13.23
C PHE A 93 6.97 -4.55 13.75
N GLU A 94 8.21 -4.71 14.23
CA GLU A 94 8.75 -6.00 14.72
C GLU A 94 8.24 -6.35 16.13
N SER A 95 8.18 -5.37 17.04
CA SER A 95 7.63 -5.52 18.39
C SER A 95 6.18 -5.03 18.46
N VAL A 96 5.40 -5.53 19.42
CA VAL A 96 4.03 -5.02 19.73
C VAL A 96 4.03 -3.50 19.67
N SER A 97 3.11 -2.91 18.90
CA SER A 97 2.93 -1.45 18.76
C SER A 97 2.75 -0.82 20.14
N SER A 98 3.86 -0.50 20.80
CA SER A 98 3.80 0.16 22.10
C SER A 98 3.35 1.59 21.84
N PRO A 99 2.54 2.17 22.75
CA PRO A 99 2.26 3.61 22.75
C PRO A 99 3.52 4.49 22.71
N GLU A 100 4.68 3.92 22.99
CA GLU A 100 5.97 4.60 22.95
C GLU A 100 6.47 4.77 21.52
N THR A 101 6.18 3.83 20.61
CA THR A 101 6.69 3.82 19.23
C THR A 101 5.83 4.64 18.27
N PHE A 102 4.52 4.73 18.54
CA PHE A 102 3.56 5.42 17.68
C PHE A 102 2.81 6.52 18.42
N PHE A 103 2.44 7.56 17.69
CA PHE A 103 1.33 8.43 18.06
C PHE A 103 0.02 7.64 17.88
N ILE A 104 -0.77 7.49 18.96
CA ILE A 104 -2.02 6.71 18.96
C ILE A 104 -3.21 7.60 18.57
N PRO A 105 -4.02 7.22 17.58
CA PRO A 105 -5.19 8.00 17.14
C PRO A 105 -6.06 8.52 18.29
N GLY A 106 -6.39 9.81 18.27
CA GLY A 106 -7.25 10.44 19.28
C GLY A 106 -6.62 10.67 20.67
N HIS A 107 -5.37 10.24 20.91
CA HIS A 107 -4.66 10.45 22.18
C HIS A 107 -3.71 11.65 22.17
N TYR A 108 -3.60 12.36 21.05
CA TYR A 108 -2.76 13.56 20.91
C TYR A 108 -3.51 14.62 20.10
N ASN A 109 -3.13 15.88 20.28
CA ASN A 109 -3.67 16.96 19.46
C ASN A 109 -3.00 16.91 18.08
N LYS A 110 -3.77 16.99 17.00
CA LYS A 110 -3.23 17.14 15.64
C LYS A 110 -2.31 18.35 15.52
N ASP A 111 -2.49 19.38 16.34
CA ASP A 111 -1.64 20.58 16.35
C ASP A 111 -0.37 20.41 17.23
N ASP A 112 -0.14 19.22 17.81
CA ASP A 112 1.07 18.93 18.56
C ASP A 112 2.31 19.03 17.66
N LYS A 113 3.33 19.75 18.13
CA LYS A 113 4.54 20.00 17.35
C LYS A 113 5.30 18.71 17.01
N SER A 114 5.45 17.80 17.97
CA SER A 114 6.19 16.55 17.74
C SER A 114 5.46 15.65 16.73
N PHE A 115 4.13 15.64 16.79
CA PHE A 115 3.30 14.97 15.80
C PHE A 115 3.45 15.60 14.41
N GLN A 116 3.34 16.93 14.31
CA GLN A 116 3.47 17.63 13.03
C GLN A 116 4.86 17.49 12.41
N ASP A 117 5.92 17.51 13.23
CA ASP A 117 7.29 17.30 12.77
C ASP A 117 7.45 15.88 12.19
N ALA A 118 6.98 14.85 12.90
CA ALA A 118 7.00 13.46 12.43
C ALA A 118 6.13 13.26 11.17
N LEU A 119 4.94 13.86 11.13
CA LEU A 119 4.04 13.79 9.98
C LEU A 119 4.70 14.39 8.73
N ASN A 120 5.34 15.55 8.87
CA ASN A 120 6.02 16.21 7.77
C ASN A 120 7.17 15.36 7.22
N ILE A 121 8.01 14.82 8.10
CA ILE A 121 9.10 13.89 7.72
C ILE A 121 8.52 12.67 6.99
N MET A 122 7.45 12.08 7.52
CA MET A 122 6.81 10.95 6.85
C MET A 122 6.35 11.31 5.43
N LEU A 123 5.58 12.39 5.30
CA LEU A 123 5.00 12.80 4.01
C LEU A 123 6.05 13.20 2.97
N ASP A 124 7.16 13.81 3.39
CA ASP A 124 8.25 14.22 2.49
C ASP A 124 9.02 13.02 1.91
N ASN A 125 9.06 11.91 2.65
CA ASN A 125 9.83 10.73 2.29
C ASN A 125 8.97 9.57 1.78
N THR A 126 7.64 9.70 1.79
CA THR A 126 6.73 8.68 1.26
C THR A 126 6.41 8.87 -0.22
N LYS A 127 6.54 7.78 -0.98
CA LYS A 127 6.10 7.64 -2.37
C LYS A 127 5.01 6.57 -2.43
N ILE A 128 3.97 6.82 -3.22
CA ILE A 128 2.87 5.88 -3.46
C ILE A 128 3.00 5.33 -4.88
N ILE A 129 3.10 4.01 -4.98
CA ILE A 129 3.10 3.27 -6.24
C ILE A 129 1.70 2.73 -6.49
N PHE A 130 1.16 2.98 -7.68
CA PHE A 130 -0.19 2.60 -8.05
C PHE A 130 -0.17 1.50 -9.10
N SER A 131 -1.09 0.54 -8.93
CA SER A 131 -1.30 -0.54 -9.86
C SER A 131 -2.78 -0.74 -10.19
N TYR A 132 -3.04 -1.39 -11.32
CA TYR A 132 -4.30 -2.09 -11.59
C TYR A 132 -4.03 -3.57 -11.82
N LEU A 133 -5.10 -4.37 -11.89
CA LEU A 133 -5.00 -5.80 -12.18
C LEU A 133 -5.54 -6.09 -13.59
N ASP A 134 -4.80 -6.91 -14.33
CA ASP A 134 -5.29 -7.53 -15.56
C ASP A 134 -5.37 -9.05 -15.39
N THR A 135 -6.54 -9.63 -15.67
CA THR A 135 -6.81 -11.04 -15.37
C THR A 135 -7.07 -11.86 -16.63
N ASN A 136 -6.67 -13.13 -16.62
CA ASN A 136 -7.05 -14.09 -17.65
C ASN A 136 -7.48 -15.40 -16.96
N PRO A 137 -8.77 -15.77 -17.01
CA PRO A 137 -9.87 -15.10 -17.72
C PRO A 137 -10.21 -13.69 -17.16
N GLN A 138 -10.84 -12.85 -18.00
CA GLN A 138 -11.40 -11.58 -17.55
C GLN A 138 -12.62 -11.84 -16.66
N VAL A 139 -12.81 -11.00 -15.65
CA VAL A 139 -13.91 -11.12 -14.68
C VAL A 139 -14.67 -9.79 -14.57
N ASP A 140 -15.88 -9.83 -14.02
CA ASP A 140 -16.68 -8.63 -13.77
C ASP A 140 -16.16 -7.81 -12.56
N ASP A 141 -16.74 -6.63 -12.34
CA ASP A 141 -16.33 -5.71 -11.27
C ASP A 141 -16.52 -6.30 -9.85
N GLU A 142 -17.54 -7.14 -9.64
CA GLU A 142 -17.79 -7.77 -8.34
C GLU A 142 -16.73 -8.83 -8.04
N GLU A 143 -16.38 -9.65 -9.03
CA GLU A 143 -15.36 -10.66 -8.91
C GLU A 143 -13.95 -10.06 -8.87
N MET A 144 -13.67 -9.02 -9.67
CA MET A 144 -12.41 -8.27 -9.64
C MET A 144 -12.13 -7.74 -8.23
N LYS A 145 -13.16 -7.26 -7.52
CA LYS A 145 -13.02 -6.87 -6.11
C LYS A 145 -12.46 -8.02 -5.26
N TYR A 146 -13.02 -9.22 -5.35
CA TYR A 146 -12.49 -10.37 -4.59
C TYR A 146 -11.07 -10.76 -5.01
N VAL A 147 -10.73 -10.62 -6.29
CA VAL A 147 -9.37 -10.85 -6.78
C VAL A 147 -8.40 -9.84 -6.15
N ILE A 148 -8.70 -8.54 -6.22
CA ILE A 148 -7.87 -7.47 -5.64
C ILE A 148 -7.60 -7.71 -4.16
N TYR A 149 -8.64 -8.07 -3.38
CA TYR A 149 -8.49 -8.39 -1.95
C TYR A 149 -7.51 -9.55 -1.72
N ASN A 150 -7.63 -10.62 -2.50
CA ASN A 150 -6.76 -11.79 -2.33
C ASN A 150 -5.31 -11.52 -2.73
N ILE A 151 -5.08 -10.68 -3.74
CA ILE A 151 -3.72 -10.32 -4.17
C ILE A 151 -3.07 -9.35 -3.17
N GLU A 152 -3.82 -8.37 -2.65
CA GLU A 152 -3.35 -7.50 -1.55
C GLU A 152 -2.97 -8.33 -0.32
N ALA A 153 -3.85 -9.24 0.11
CA ALA A 153 -3.59 -10.16 1.22
C ALA A 153 -2.34 -11.02 0.99
N PHE A 154 -2.17 -11.55 -0.23
CA PHE A 154 -1.01 -12.35 -0.59
C PHE A 154 0.30 -11.55 -0.47
N PHE A 155 0.35 -10.32 -0.97
CA PHE A 155 1.53 -9.46 -0.87
C PHE A 155 1.85 -9.06 0.56
N GLN A 156 0.85 -8.66 1.35
CA GLN A 156 1.03 -8.33 2.76
C GLN A 156 1.59 -9.52 3.55
N LYS A 157 1.01 -10.71 3.36
CA LYS A 157 1.45 -11.94 4.02
C LYS A 157 2.91 -12.25 3.74
N ASN A 158 3.35 -12.15 2.48
CA ASN A 158 4.73 -12.47 2.11
C ASN A 158 5.74 -11.54 2.79
N ILE A 159 5.42 -10.24 2.92
CA ILE A 159 6.28 -9.29 3.65
C ILE A 159 6.30 -9.63 5.14
N VAL A 160 5.13 -9.86 5.76
CA VAL A 160 5.04 -10.22 7.18
C VAL A 160 5.86 -11.46 7.49
N ASP A 161 5.68 -12.52 6.70
CA ASP A 161 6.37 -13.80 6.92
C ASP A 161 7.88 -13.66 6.71
N ALA A 162 8.31 -12.95 5.66
CA ALA A 162 9.74 -12.79 5.35
C ALA A 162 10.48 -11.84 6.30
N LYS A 163 9.81 -10.81 6.81
CA LYS A 163 10.39 -9.80 7.72
C LYS A 163 10.05 -10.08 9.19
N LYS A 164 9.32 -11.17 9.48
CA LYS A 164 8.88 -11.57 10.83
C LYS A 164 8.13 -10.44 11.56
N LEU A 165 7.32 -9.69 10.83
CA LEU A 165 6.56 -8.57 11.39
C LEU A 165 5.37 -9.06 12.21
N GLN A 166 4.83 -8.19 13.05
CA GLN A 166 3.59 -8.50 13.76
C GLN A 166 2.41 -8.57 12.77
N PRO A 167 1.57 -9.62 12.80
CA PRO A 167 0.43 -9.74 11.89
C PRO A 167 -0.60 -8.60 12.03
N LYS A 168 -0.65 -7.93 13.19
CA LYS A 168 -1.54 -6.77 13.42
C LYS A 168 -1.14 -5.52 12.63
N TRP A 169 0.09 -5.46 12.08
CA TRP A 169 0.49 -4.42 11.11
C TRP A 169 -0.43 -4.37 9.88
N ILE A 170 -1.09 -5.49 9.58
CA ILE A 170 -2.00 -5.60 8.45
C ILE A 170 -3.36 -4.90 8.78
N GLY A 171 -3.63 -4.48 10.02
CA GLY A 171 -4.91 -3.95 10.51
C GLY A 171 -5.73 -5.02 11.27
N ASP A 172 -6.62 -4.61 12.18
CA ASP A 172 -7.47 -5.52 12.97
C ASP A 172 -8.64 -6.06 12.10
N GLU A 173 -8.31 -7.05 11.27
CA GLU A 173 -8.94 -7.43 9.97
C GLU A 173 -8.26 -6.82 8.76
N GLY A 174 -6.93 -6.75 8.77
CA GLY A 174 -6.17 -6.63 7.55
C GLY A 174 -6.81 -7.49 6.50
N ARG A 175 -7.23 -6.87 5.39
CA ARG A 175 -7.99 -7.63 4.39
C ARG A 175 -7.15 -8.75 3.77
N GLY A 176 -5.85 -8.85 4.13
CA GLY A 176 -5.09 -10.03 4.61
C GLY A 176 -5.82 -11.34 4.98
N PHE A 177 -7.12 -11.34 5.21
CA PHE A 177 -7.94 -12.53 5.08
C PHE A 177 -8.26 -12.83 3.62
N PHE A 178 -7.74 -13.95 3.12
CA PHE A 178 -8.23 -14.52 1.87
C PHE A 178 -9.76 -14.58 1.91
N LYS A 179 -10.42 -13.80 1.05
CA LYS A 179 -11.82 -14.07 0.74
C LYS A 179 -11.85 -15.40 0.00
N LYS A 180 -12.96 -16.15 0.11
CA LYS A 180 -13.10 -17.51 -0.47
C LYS A 180 -12.41 -17.59 -1.84
N GLN A 181 -11.25 -18.23 -1.86
CA GLN A 181 -10.39 -18.25 -3.04
C GLN A 181 -11.05 -19.12 -4.11
N LYS A 182 -11.44 -18.48 -5.21
CA LYS A 182 -12.09 -19.16 -6.35
C LYS A 182 -11.08 -19.71 -7.36
N TYR A 183 -9.88 -19.11 -7.42
CA TYR A 183 -8.86 -19.42 -8.41
C TYR A 183 -7.51 -19.71 -7.78
N ASN A 184 -6.75 -20.58 -8.44
CA ASN A 184 -5.32 -20.73 -8.23
C ASN A 184 -4.62 -19.60 -9.00
N TYR A 185 -4.16 -18.57 -8.29
CA TYR A 185 -3.56 -17.40 -8.92
C TYR A 185 -2.12 -17.69 -9.38
N ILE A 186 -1.82 -17.31 -10.63
CA ILE A 186 -0.47 -17.22 -11.17
C ILE A 186 -0.20 -15.72 -11.35
N ILE A 187 0.65 -15.16 -10.49
CA ILE A 187 0.80 -13.70 -10.32
C ILE A 187 2.13 -13.26 -10.94
N ASP A 188 2.06 -12.26 -11.81
CA ASP A 188 3.19 -11.52 -12.33
C ASP A 188 3.03 -10.02 -11.99
N ILE A 189 4.16 -9.31 -11.89
CA ILE A 189 4.20 -7.85 -11.72
C ILE A 189 4.85 -7.26 -12.97
N VAL A 190 4.15 -6.32 -13.61
CA VAL A 190 4.55 -5.70 -14.88
C VAL A 190 4.58 -4.18 -14.70
N PHE A 191 5.44 -3.47 -15.43
CA PHE A 191 5.59 -2.02 -15.33
C PHE A 191 5.20 -1.37 -16.67
N GLU A 192 4.24 -0.45 -16.68
CA GLU A 192 3.91 0.36 -17.88
C GLU A 192 5.01 1.38 -18.17
N ASP A 193 5.58 1.95 -17.11
CA ASP A 193 6.71 2.87 -17.19
C ASP A 193 8.01 2.11 -16.84
N PRO A 194 8.93 1.93 -17.80
CA PRO A 194 10.21 1.27 -17.56
C PRO A 194 11.05 1.93 -16.47
N ASN A 195 10.85 3.23 -16.20
CA ASN A 195 11.57 3.92 -15.13
C ASN A 195 11.15 3.47 -13.73
N LEU A 196 10.01 2.77 -13.61
CA LEU A 196 9.55 2.16 -12.38
C LEU A 196 10.08 0.72 -12.21
N GLU A 197 10.78 0.17 -13.21
CA GLU A 197 11.42 -1.12 -13.05
C GLU A 197 12.42 -1.06 -11.89
N ASN A 198 12.34 -2.06 -11.01
CA ASN A 198 13.15 -2.19 -9.79
C ASN A 198 12.77 -1.27 -8.62
N ILE A 199 11.62 -0.58 -8.66
CA ILE A 199 11.17 0.24 -7.53
C ILE A 199 10.62 -0.59 -6.36
N LEU A 200 10.07 -1.76 -6.65
CA LEU A 200 9.57 -2.72 -5.65
C LEU A 200 10.46 -3.96 -5.64
N ASP A 201 10.62 -4.57 -4.47
CA ASP A 201 11.17 -5.92 -4.34
C ASP A 201 10.09 -6.94 -4.75
N THR A 202 9.97 -7.13 -6.07
CA THR A 202 8.92 -8.00 -6.65
C THR A 202 9.10 -9.46 -6.27
N GLU A 203 10.33 -9.92 -6.04
CA GLU A 203 10.58 -11.29 -5.58
C GLU A 203 10.07 -11.50 -4.15
N LEU A 204 10.24 -10.51 -3.28
CA LEU A 204 9.67 -10.54 -1.93
C LEU A 204 8.14 -10.53 -1.98
N LEU A 205 7.54 -9.61 -2.75
CA LEU A 205 6.09 -9.53 -2.92
C LEU A 205 5.50 -10.86 -3.45
N LEU A 206 6.20 -11.52 -4.37
CA LEU A 206 5.79 -12.81 -4.93
C LEU A 206 6.15 -14.02 -4.06
N GLY A 207 6.77 -13.82 -2.89
CA GLY A 207 7.18 -14.92 -1.99
C GLY A 207 8.31 -15.80 -2.54
N LYS A 208 9.03 -15.32 -3.56
CA LYS A 208 10.15 -16.03 -4.20
C LYS A 208 11.46 -15.81 -3.45
N LYS A 209 11.58 -14.71 -2.71
CA LYS A 209 12.76 -14.35 -1.90
C LYS A 209 12.55 -14.74 -0.45
N ARG A 210 13.45 -15.56 0.11
CA ARG A 210 13.56 -15.78 1.55
C ARG A 210 14.64 -14.85 2.08
N LEU A 211 14.29 -13.96 3.01
CA LEU A 211 15.28 -13.15 3.72
C LEU A 211 15.91 -14.05 4.79
N SER A 212 17.20 -14.33 4.64
CA SER A 212 18.02 -15.12 5.56
C SER A 212 18.41 -14.31 6.79
#